data_AF-A0A562B2A1-F1
#
_entry.id   AF-A0A562B2A1-F1
#
_cell.length_a   1.000
_cell.length_b   1.000
_cell.length_c   1.000
_cell.angle_alpha   90.00
_cell.angle_beta   90.00
_cell.angle_gamma   90.00
#
_symmetry.space_group_name_H-M   'P 1'
#
loop_
_entity.id
_entity.type
_entity.pdbx_description
1 polymer ?
#
loop_
_entity_poly.entity_id
_entity_poly.type
_entity_poly.pdbx_seq_one_letter_code
_entity_poly.pdbx_strand_id
1 'polypeptide(L)'
;MDLPEPVHDEALVNLYLERISALSVSAFDGADVSDELQQVMTEAVSECDASKSAPAGNNLQVLVARLRDRAAAAEREDQPAVRDTFEQALALAGATAS
;
A
#
# COMPACT_ATOMS: atom_id res chain seq x y z
N MET A 1 6.55 18.11 -19.02
CA MET A 1 6.73 18.86 -17.77
C MET A 1 6.48 17.85 -16.68
N ASP A 2 7.54 17.36 -16.05
CA ASP A 2 7.40 16.46 -14.90
C ASP A 2 6.77 17.26 -13.76
N LEU A 3 5.62 16.80 -13.28
CA LEU A 3 5.05 17.34 -12.04
C LEU A 3 6.03 17.01 -10.92
N PRO A 4 6.36 17.98 -10.04
CA PRO A 4 7.20 17.68 -8.89
C PRO A 4 6.53 16.58 -8.08
N GLU A 5 7.31 15.60 -7.64
CA GLU A 5 6.79 14.55 -6.77
C GLU A 5 6.13 15.19 -5.54
N PRO A 6 4.94 14.72 -5.13
CA PRO A 6 4.29 15.25 -3.95
C PRO A 6 5.22 15.10 -2.74
N VAL A 7 5.35 16.17 -1.95
CA VAL A 7 6.08 16.12 -0.67
C VAL A 7 5.38 15.10 0.22
N HIS A 8 6.10 14.07 0.63
CA HIS A 8 5.61 12.97 1.44
C HIS A 8 6.71 12.50 2.41
N ASP A 9 6.28 11.78 3.45
CA ASP A 9 7.16 11.09 4.39
C ASP A 9 7.59 9.74 3.81
N GLU A 10 8.75 9.74 3.16
CA GLU A 10 9.34 8.56 2.52
C GLU A 10 9.51 7.38 3.51
N ALA A 11 9.87 7.67 4.76
CA ALA A 11 10.09 6.63 5.77
C ALA A 11 8.77 5.95 6.16
N LEU A 12 7.72 6.75 6.34
CA LEU A 12 6.39 6.24 6.64
C LEU A 12 5.83 5.41 5.48
N VAL A 13 5.96 5.91 4.25
CA VAL A 13 5.49 5.18 3.05
C VAL A 13 6.23 3.86 2.90
N ASN A 14 7.57 3.85 3.05
CA ASN A 14 8.35 2.61 2.92
C ASN A 14 8.04 1.61 4.02
N LEU A 15 7.84 2.06 5.27
CA LEU A 15 7.45 1.17 6.36
C LEU A 15 6.20 0.34 6.02
N TYR A 16 5.14 1.00 5.56
CA TYR A 16 3.90 0.28 5.23
C TYR A 16 4.01 -0.55 3.96
N LEU A 17 4.76 -0.05 2.98
CA LEU A 17 5.01 -0.77 1.74
C LEU A 17 5.79 -2.07 1.96
N GLU A 18 6.78 -2.05 2.85
CA GLU A 18 7.54 -3.24 3.26
C GLU A 18 6.64 -4.24 4.00
N ARG A 19 5.83 -3.79 4.95
CA ARG A 19 4.88 -4.66 5.67
C ARG A 19 3.90 -5.35 4.73
N ILE A 20 3.29 -4.60 3.80
CA ILE A 20 2.35 -5.17 2.81
C ILE A 20 3.09 -6.12 1.85
N SER A 21 4.33 -5.79 1.45
CA SER A 21 5.14 -6.67 0.61
C SER A 21 5.45 -7.99 1.33
N ALA A 22 5.74 -7.96 2.63
CA ALA A 22 5.95 -9.17 3.42
C ALA A 22 4.68 -10.05 3.48
N LEU A 23 3.50 -9.45 3.64
CA LEU A 23 2.23 -10.19 3.57
C LEU A 23 2.00 -10.82 2.19
N SER A 24 2.38 -10.14 1.11
CA SER A 24 2.24 -10.69 -0.24
C SER A 24 3.10 -11.94 -0.45
N VAL A 25 4.29 -12.00 0.17
CA VAL A 25 5.14 -13.20 0.15
C VAL A 25 4.50 -14.32 0.97
N SER A 26 3.98 -14.03 2.16
CA SER A 26 3.25 -15.02 2.96
C SER A 26 2.01 -15.56 2.23
N ALA A 27 1.25 -14.70 1.55
CA ALA A 27 0.10 -15.08 0.74
C ALA A 27 0.50 -15.96 -0.45
N PHE A 28 1.63 -15.63 -1.10
CA PHE A 28 2.21 -16.47 -2.15
C PHE A 28 2.57 -17.88 -1.65
N ASP A 29 3.03 -18.00 -0.41
CA ASP A 29 3.28 -19.29 0.25
C ASP A 29 2.00 -19.99 0.76
N GLY A 30 0.82 -19.40 0.53
CA GLY A 30 -0.50 -19.98 0.83
C GLY A 30 -1.07 -19.63 2.20
N ALA A 31 -0.50 -18.66 2.91
CA ALA A 31 -1.08 -18.15 4.16
C ALA A 31 -2.31 -17.28 3.90
N ASP A 32 -3.32 -17.37 4.78
CA ASP A 32 -4.40 -16.38 4.82
C ASP A 32 -3.91 -15.13 5.56
N VAL A 33 -3.72 -14.04 4.83
CA VAL A 33 -3.22 -12.76 5.34
C VAL A 33 -4.32 -11.70 5.46
N SER A 34 -5.59 -12.05 5.23
CA SER A 34 -6.68 -11.09 5.05
C SER A 34 -6.87 -10.16 6.25
N ASP A 35 -6.90 -10.71 7.46
CA ASP A 35 -7.09 -9.95 8.70
C ASP A 35 -5.87 -9.07 9.03
N GLU A 36 -4.66 -9.60 8.82
CA GLU A 36 -3.43 -8.85 9.05
C GLU A 36 -3.28 -7.71 8.03
N LEU A 37 -3.62 -7.95 6.77
CA LEU A 37 -3.64 -6.93 5.73
C LEU A 37 -4.66 -5.82 6.05
N GLN A 38 -5.86 -6.20 6.52
CA GLN A 38 -6.87 -5.25 6.97
C GLN A 38 -6.34 -4.37 8.11
N GLN A 39 -5.68 -4.96 9.10
CA GLN A 39 -5.07 -4.22 10.19
C GLN A 39 -3.98 -3.27 9.70
N VAL A 40 -3.02 -3.78 8.90
CA VAL A 40 -1.91 -2.98 8.35
C VAL A 40 -2.43 -1.80 7.54
N MET A 41 -3.44 -1.99 6.70
CA MET A 41 -4.03 -0.92 5.90
C MET A 41 -4.78 0.12 6.74
N THR A 42 -5.43 -0.32 7.82
CA THR A 42 -6.11 0.59 8.76
C THR A 42 -5.10 1.50 9.47
N GLU A 43 -3.98 0.91 9.94
CA GLU A 43 -2.85 1.66 10.50
C GLU A 43 -2.24 2.60 9.45
N ALA A 44 -1.99 2.11 8.24
CA ALA A 44 -1.38 2.89 7.16
C ALA A 44 -2.20 4.14 6.81
N VAL A 45 -3.51 3.99 6.65
CA VAL A 45 -4.41 5.10 6.35
C VAL A 45 -4.42 6.12 7.49
N SER A 46 -4.55 5.65 8.74
CA SER A 46 -4.57 6.52 9.92
C SER A 46 -3.27 7.32 10.06
N GLU A 47 -2.10 6.68 9.95
CA GLU A 47 -0.81 7.35 10.11
C GLU A 47 -0.46 8.24 8.90
N CYS A 48 -0.86 7.85 7.69
CA CYS A 48 -0.68 8.69 6.51
C CYS A 48 -1.51 9.98 6.59
N ASP A 49 -2.71 9.93 7.18
CA ASP A 49 -3.57 11.10 7.39
C ASP A 49 -3.11 11.96 8.57
N ALA A 50 -2.65 11.34 9.66
CA ALA A 50 -2.17 12.04 10.86
C ALA A 50 -0.77 12.68 10.71
N SER A 51 -0.05 12.34 9.64
CA SER A 51 1.30 12.82 9.39
C SER A 51 1.37 14.35 9.31
N LYS A 52 2.34 14.93 10.04
CA LYS A 52 2.65 16.37 10.02
C LYS A 52 3.82 16.71 9.10
N SER A 53 4.51 15.70 8.57
CA SER A 53 5.69 15.83 7.72
C SER A 53 5.32 16.06 6.24
N ALA A 54 4.06 15.84 5.88
CA ALA A 54 3.54 16.04 4.54
C ALA A 54 2.15 16.71 4.58
N PRO A 55 1.72 17.37 3.49
CA PRO A 55 0.32 17.74 3.31
C PRO A 55 -0.61 16.53 3.48
N ALA A 56 -1.78 16.74 4.10
CA ALA A 56 -2.76 15.70 4.32
C ALA A 56 -3.09 14.95 3.02
N GLY A 57 -3.10 13.62 3.08
CA GLY A 57 -3.37 12.75 1.94
C GLY A 57 -2.19 12.51 0.98
N ASN A 58 -1.10 13.29 1.03
CA ASN A 58 0.03 13.05 0.12
C ASN A 58 0.71 11.69 0.38
N ASN A 59 0.93 11.32 1.65
CA ASN A 59 1.54 10.03 1.99
C ASN A 59 0.69 8.87 1.50
N LEU A 60 -0.63 8.94 1.71
CA LEU A 60 -1.55 7.90 1.28
C LEU A 60 -1.61 7.80 -0.25
N GLN A 61 -1.61 8.93 -0.96
CA GLN A 61 -1.56 8.95 -2.43
C GLN A 61 -0.30 8.28 -2.97
N VAL A 62 0.87 8.57 -2.37
CA VAL A 62 2.13 7.94 -2.78
C VAL A 62 2.13 6.45 -2.46
N LEU A 63 1.66 6.04 -1.27
CA LEU A 63 1.53 4.63 -0.92
C LEU A 63 0.61 3.90 -1.92
N VAL A 64 -0.56 4.46 -2.23
CA VAL A 64 -1.50 3.91 -3.22
C VAL A 64 -0.86 3.82 -4.61
N ALA A 65 -0.09 4.81 -5.05
CA ALA A 65 0.61 4.74 -6.33
C ALA A 65 1.62 3.57 -6.35
N ARG A 66 2.44 3.43 -5.31
CA ARG A 66 3.44 2.35 -5.19
C ARG A 66 2.81 0.96 -5.07
N LEU A 67 1.63 0.86 -4.48
CA LEU A 67 0.84 -0.38 -4.44
C LEU A 67 0.30 -0.76 -5.83
N ARG A 68 -0.18 0.21 -6.61
CA ARG A 68 -0.59 -0.04 -8.02
C ARG A 68 0.58 -0.53 -8.86
N ASP A 69 1.75 0.08 -8.73
CA ASP A 69 2.94 -0.32 -9.47
C ASP A 69 3.35 -1.77 -9.14
N ARG A 70 3.24 -2.18 -7.87
CA ARG A 70 3.49 -3.56 -7.42
C ARG A 70 2.46 -4.54 -7.94
N ALA A 71 1.16 -4.21 -7.88
CA ALA A 71 0.11 -5.04 -8.47
C ALA A 71 0.35 -5.26 -9.97
N ALA A 72 0.68 -4.19 -10.71
CA ALA A 72 1.00 -4.26 -12.14
C ALA A 72 2.30 -5.04 -12.43
N ALA A 73 3.27 -5.05 -11.51
CA ALA A 73 4.46 -5.88 -11.63
C ALA A 73 4.13 -7.37 -11.41
N ALA A 74 3.38 -7.69 -10.35
CA ALA A 74 2.95 -9.05 -10.04
C ALA A 74 2.09 -9.66 -11.17
N GLU A 75 1.22 -8.86 -11.80
CA GLU A 75 0.46 -9.24 -13.00
C GLU A 75 1.42 -9.64 -14.15
N ARG A 76 2.45 -8.83 -14.45
CA ARG A 76 3.43 -9.11 -15.51
C ARG A 76 4.30 -10.33 -15.22
N GLU A 77 4.47 -10.67 -13.94
CA GLU A 77 5.28 -11.79 -13.47
C GLU A 77 4.46 -13.07 -13.23
N ASP A 78 3.17 -13.08 -13.56
CA ASP A 78 2.24 -14.21 -13.37
C ASP A 78 2.19 -14.68 -11.89
N GLN A 79 2.16 -13.73 -10.96
CA GLN A 79 2.07 -13.97 -9.51
C GLN A 79 0.71 -13.54 -8.97
N PRO A 80 -0.36 -14.32 -9.18
CA PRO A 80 -1.72 -13.92 -8.85
C PRO A 80 -1.93 -13.66 -7.35
N ALA A 81 -1.39 -14.50 -6.47
CA ALA A 81 -1.52 -14.30 -5.01
C ALA A 81 -0.88 -12.98 -4.52
N VAL A 82 0.27 -12.61 -5.11
CA VAL A 82 0.97 -11.36 -4.81
C VAL A 82 0.16 -10.17 -5.31
N ARG A 83 -0.32 -10.24 -6.56
CA ARG A 83 -1.19 -9.21 -7.14
C ARG A 83 -2.44 -9.00 -6.29
N ASP A 84 -3.15 -10.07 -5.97
CA ASP A 84 -4.42 -10.02 -5.24
C ASP A 84 -4.23 -9.38 -3.86
N THR A 85 -3.09 -9.62 -3.19
CA THR A 85 -2.74 -8.95 -1.93
C THR A 85 -2.63 -7.42 -2.11
N PHE A 86 -1.96 -6.95 -3.17
CA PHE A 86 -1.84 -5.51 -3.44
C PHE A 86 -3.16 -4.88 -3.91
N GLU A 87 -3.98 -5.61 -4.68
CA GLU A 87 -5.31 -5.15 -5.07
C GLU A 87 -6.26 -5.02 -3.87
N GLN A 88 -6.21 -5.97 -2.95
CA GLN A 88 -6.95 -5.87 -1.69
C GLN A 88 -6.47 -4.69 -0.85
N ALA A 89 -5.16 -4.46 -0.75
CA ALA A 89 -4.61 -3.28 -0.09
C ALA A 89 -5.15 -1.97 -0.70
N LEU A 90 -5.22 -1.89 -2.04
CA LEU A 90 -5.78 -0.73 -2.75
C LEU A 90 -7.28 -0.54 -2.47
N ALA A 91 -8.05 -1.63 -2.42
CA ALA A 91 -9.47 -1.58 -2.08
C ALA A 91 -9.69 -1.03 -0.66
N LEU A 92 -8.87 -1.45 0.30
CA LEU A 92 -8.92 -1.00 1.69
C LEU A 92 -8.54 0.48 1.85
N ALA A 93 -7.55 0.95 1.08
CA ALA A 93 -7.20 2.37 1.02
C ALA A 93 -8.34 3.23 0.45
N GLY A 94 -9.14 2.69 -0.48
CA GLY A 94 -10.30 3.40 -1.06
C GLY A 94 -11.54 3.37 -0.16
N ALA A 95 -11.78 2.26 0.55
CA ALA A 95 -12.94 2.08 1.41
C ALA A 95 -12.92 2.97 2.68
N THR A 96 -11.72 3.38 3.11
CA THR A 96 -11.50 4.22 4.30
C THR A 96 -11.59 5.72 4.01
N ALA A 97 -11.65 6.12 2.73
CA ALA A 97 -11.76 7.52 2.30
C ALA A 97 -13.22 7.99 2.09
N SER A 98 -14.22 7.22 2.53
CA SER A 98 -15.67 7.52 2.40
C SER A 98 -16.32 7.96 3.71
#